data_AF-A0A1G7WQB7-F1
#
_entry.id   AF-A0A1G7WQB7-F1
#
_cell.length_a   1.000
_cell.length_b   1.000
_cell.length_c   1.000
_cell.angle_alpha   90.00
_cell.angle_beta   90.00
_cell.angle_gamma   90.00
#
_symmetry.space_group_name_H-M   'P 1'
#
loop_
_entity.id
_entity.type
_entity.pdbx_description
1 polymer ?
#
loop_
_entity_poly.entity_id
_entity_poly.type
_entity_poly.pdbx_seq_one_letter_code
_entity_poly.pdbx_strand_id
1 'polypeptide(L)'
;MEFVYNYEVIKLEDKQIIELSPLPRFIEGRDGLINIDEYYADVKDLVLSGADISDNPKALEYSDLIKNFTIPKFEGQVEIYDPNANVTASYRNQAIKEKEIEMGLKYEREFVWIDGAEEANGVIVLPYDDYDTVYVVKGTKENPELIIIAEGQEGDWPPYYYKKDGKTYIVMEGFSGAGGTQSSPYPVSTPQDFFNINNNLSASYIQTNDIDFSGINFTQIAGASIVDRRFSGTYDGNGYSLKNITINDNNVTYKEPAVFGIAGGVIKNVFIKNITINVTKTINRAGGLVGFLYRGQIENCAVEGVINSTNGNVGGLVGGAYNSSIKNCYAKINMQQSTSAKKGGFICDLQGTTIQNCYSASIGSVSPFVHTIYSNVYIVQCYYDKDLSGGILNLPAIGKTTAEMKQQSTYQNWDFVNIWNLKSDSYPDLVALRTDNILEEPNNGDGGGGGDGGGGTTPTGPSPINILKLIDKNGIWEICIASPNDPNLKYNFFRIITSDGQIGCLDIIKIDELDGSESPFRIITHKGIFALRTVQVQG
;
A
#
# COMPACT_ATOMS: atom_id res chain seq x y z
N MET A 1 23.83 2.37 -7.09
CA MET A 1 23.39 2.76 -8.44
C MET A 1 22.31 3.78 -8.26
N GLU A 2 22.57 5.00 -8.70
CA GLU A 2 21.60 6.08 -8.70
C GLU A 2 20.60 5.84 -9.83
N PHE A 3 19.31 6.02 -9.54
CA PHE A 3 18.31 5.94 -10.57
C PHE A 3 18.25 7.30 -11.28
N VAL A 4 18.35 7.28 -12.60
CA VAL A 4 18.25 8.46 -13.47
C VAL A 4 16.95 8.32 -14.27
N TYR A 5 16.28 9.43 -14.56
CA TYR A 5 15.13 9.42 -15.45
C TYR A 5 15.57 9.00 -16.86
N ASN A 6 14.66 8.41 -17.63
CA ASN A 6 14.84 8.42 -19.07
C ASN A 6 14.37 9.79 -19.55
N TYR A 7 15.17 10.50 -20.34
CA TYR A 7 14.80 11.82 -20.81
C TYR A 7 15.42 12.19 -22.15
N GLU A 8 14.81 13.16 -22.80
CA GLU A 8 15.35 13.85 -23.98
C GLU A 8 15.57 15.32 -23.65
N VAL A 9 16.65 15.90 -24.18
CA VAL A 9 16.95 17.33 -24.04
C VAL A 9 16.79 17.98 -25.41
N ILE A 10 15.78 18.84 -25.54
CA ILE A 10 15.51 19.64 -26.72
C ILE A 10 16.08 21.02 -26.49
N LYS A 11 17.09 21.42 -27.29
CA LYS A 11 17.70 22.75 -27.21
C LYS A 11 17.00 23.73 -28.14
N LEU A 12 16.57 24.86 -27.61
CA LEU A 12 16.00 26.00 -28.32
C LEU A 12 16.96 27.19 -28.20
N GLU A 13 16.62 28.31 -28.86
CA GLU A 13 17.49 29.50 -28.91
C GLU A 13 17.67 30.15 -27.52
N ASP A 14 16.62 30.17 -26.70
CA ASP A 14 16.55 30.85 -25.41
C ASP A 14 16.46 29.90 -24.21
N LYS A 15 16.20 28.61 -24.45
CA LYS A 15 15.98 27.61 -23.39
C LYS A 15 16.34 26.21 -23.84
N GLN A 16 16.31 25.27 -22.90
CA GLN A 16 16.22 23.84 -23.20
C GLN A 16 15.03 23.22 -22.46
N ILE A 17 14.48 22.17 -23.06
CA ILE A 17 13.34 21.40 -22.55
C ILE A 17 13.83 19.99 -22.26
N ILE A 18 13.67 19.54 -21.03
CA ILE A 18 13.85 18.13 -20.65
C ILE A 18 12.48 17.47 -20.66
N GLU A 19 12.29 16.52 -21.56
CA GLU A 19 11.11 15.65 -21.57
C GLU A 19 11.42 14.35 -20.84
N LEU A 20 10.73 14.09 -19.74
CA LEU A 20 10.92 12.93 -18.89
C LEU A 20 9.95 11.82 -19.32
N SER A 21 10.47 10.59 -19.44
CA SER A 21 9.69 9.46 -19.91
C SER A 21 9.84 8.23 -18.99
N PRO A 22 8.75 7.46 -18.79
CA PRO A 22 8.82 6.16 -18.14
C PRO A 22 9.63 5.14 -18.94
N LEU A 23 9.82 5.35 -20.25
CA LEU A 23 10.56 4.46 -21.14
C LEU A 23 11.86 5.10 -21.62
N PRO A 24 12.92 4.30 -21.87
CA PRO A 24 14.06 4.81 -22.64
C PRO A 24 13.55 5.31 -23.99
N ARG A 25 14.07 6.45 -24.46
CA ARG A 25 13.80 6.97 -25.82
C ARG A 25 14.64 6.23 -26.86
N PHE A 26 15.86 5.82 -26.49
CA PHE A 26 16.80 5.14 -27.37
C PHE A 26 17.29 3.83 -26.76
N ILE A 27 17.50 2.82 -27.61
CA ILE A 27 18.19 1.56 -27.28
C ILE A 27 19.33 1.32 -28.25
N GLU A 28 20.36 0.61 -27.81
CA GLU A 28 21.45 0.19 -28.66
C GLU A 28 21.01 -1.00 -29.52
N GLY A 29 20.90 -0.77 -30.82
CA GLY A 29 20.68 -1.79 -31.83
C GLY A 29 21.99 -2.24 -32.48
N ARG A 30 21.91 -3.29 -33.30
CA ARG A 30 23.07 -3.83 -34.03
C ARG A 30 23.79 -2.78 -34.90
N ASP A 31 23.03 -1.82 -35.44
CA ASP A 31 23.50 -0.82 -36.40
C ASP A 31 23.55 0.60 -35.80
N GLY A 32 23.45 0.73 -34.47
CA GLY A 32 23.49 2.01 -33.75
C GLY A 32 22.26 2.25 -32.87
N LEU A 33 22.12 3.48 -32.38
CA LEU A 33 20.98 3.87 -31.53
C LEU A 33 19.67 3.84 -32.32
N ILE A 34 18.68 3.16 -31.77
CA ILE A 34 17.32 3.05 -32.31
C ILE A 34 16.40 3.92 -31.45
N ASN A 35 15.69 4.86 -32.08
CA ASN A 35 14.59 5.58 -31.43
C ASN A 35 13.40 4.61 -31.24
N ILE A 36 13.01 4.37 -30.00
CA ILE A 36 11.96 3.40 -29.64
C ILE A 36 10.60 3.84 -30.18
N ASP A 37 10.27 5.12 -30.06
CA ASP A 37 8.96 5.62 -30.50
C ASP A 37 8.80 5.53 -32.01
N GLU A 38 9.89 5.73 -32.77
CA GLU A 38 9.89 5.57 -34.22
C GLU A 38 9.90 4.08 -34.62
N TYR A 39 10.80 3.29 -34.03
CA TYR A 39 10.98 1.90 -34.41
C TYR A 39 9.75 1.05 -34.11
N TYR A 40 9.09 1.28 -32.97
CA TYR A 40 7.91 0.51 -32.57
C TYR A 40 6.58 1.22 -32.87
N ALA A 41 6.58 2.34 -33.61
CA ALA A 41 5.36 3.12 -33.92
C ALA A 41 4.20 2.27 -34.47
N ASP A 42 4.51 1.26 -35.28
CA ASP A 42 3.57 0.35 -35.93
C ASP A 42 2.97 -0.71 -34.99
N VAL A 43 3.66 -1.03 -33.89
CA VAL A 43 3.22 -2.04 -32.92
C VAL A 43 2.87 -1.45 -31.56
N LYS A 44 3.18 -0.17 -31.31
CA LYS A 44 2.94 0.50 -30.03
C LYS A 44 1.46 0.45 -29.66
N ASP A 45 0.58 0.94 -30.52
CA ASP A 45 -0.86 0.91 -30.27
C ASP A 45 -1.41 -0.52 -30.15
N LEU A 46 -0.85 -1.48 -30.89
CA LEU A 46 -1.22 -2.90 -30.78
C LEU A 46 -0.89 -3.44 -29.37
N VAL A 47 0.35 -3.21 -28.91
CA VAL A 47 0.80 -3.63 -27.57
C VAL A 47 0.05 -2.88 -26.48
N LEU A 48 -0.19 -1.58 -26.65
CA LEU A 48 -0.93 -0.73 -25.69
C LEU A 48 -2.43 -1.03 -25.68
N SER A 49 -3.01 -1.51 -26.77
CA SER A 49 -4.43 -1.94 -26.80
C SER A 49 -4.66 -3.22 -25.99
N GLY A 50 -3.58 -3.96 -25.72
CA GLY A 50 -3.63 -5.26 -25.09
C GLY A 50 -4.06 -6.38 -26.00
N ALA A 51 -4.10 -6.19 -27.32
CA ALA A 51 -4.42 -7.25 -28.26
C ALA A 51 -3.49 -8.47 -28.09
N ASP A 52 -3.90 -9.61 -28.63
CA ASP A 52 -3.00 -10.76 -28.71
C ASP A 52 -1.83 -10.44 -29.64
N ILE A 53 -0.61 -10.55 -29.10
CA ILE A 53 0.65 -10.26 -29.80
C ILE A 53 1.51 -11.51 -30.00
N SER A 54 0.99 -12.72 -29.70
CA SER A 54 1.78 -13.96 -29.73
C SER A 54 2.49 -14.21 -31.06
N ASP A 55 1.87 -13.79 -32.15
CA ASP A 55 2.33 -14.03 -33.52
C ASP A 55 3.08 -12.82 -34.10
N ASN A 56 3.33 -11.77 -33.30
CA ASN A 56 4.04 -10.57 -33.71
C ASN A 56 5.36 -10.42 -32.91
N PRO A 57 6.50 -10.91 -33.44
CA PRO A 57 7.79 -10.86 -32.76
C PRO A 57 8.22 -9.45 -32.34
N LYS A 58 7.93 -8.43 -33.17
CA LYS A 58 8.29 -7.04 -32.89
C LYS A 58 7.46 -6.45 -31.75
N ALA A 59 6.17 -6.80 -31.69
CA ALA A 59 5.29 -6.44 -30.58
C ALA A 59 5.69 -7.15 -29.27
N LEU A 60 6.11 -8.42 -29.34
CA LEU A 60 6.66 -9.15 -28.18
C LEU A 60 7.95 -8.51 -27.67
N GLU A 61 8.86 -8.17 -28.58
CA GLU A 61 10.10 -7.47 -28.25
C GLU A 61 9.83 -6.13 -27.58
N TYR A 62 8.91 -5.32 -28.13
CA TYR A 62 8.48 -4.06 -27.52
C TYR A 62 7.88 -4.29 -26.13
N SER A 63 7.01 -5.29 -25.99
CA SER A 63 6.39 -5.67 -24.71
C SER A 63 7.42 -6.05 -23.65
N ASP A 64 8.46 -6.79 -24.02
CA ASP A 64 9.52 -7.20 -23.09
C ASP A 64 10.47 -6.04 -22.76
N LEU A 65 10.76 -5.17 -23.72
CA LEU A 65 11.52 -3.95 -23.51
C LEU A 65 10.86 -3.12 -22.42
N ILE A 66 9.59 -2.75 -22.61
CA ILE A 66 8.91 -1.85 -21.69
C ILE A 66 8.73 -2.46 -20.29
N LYS A 67 8.51 -3.78 -20.14
CA LYS A 67 8.52 -4.47 -18.83
C LYS A 67 9.77 -4.23 -17.99
N ASN A 68 10.92 -4.09 -18.63
CA ASN A 68 12.21 -3.91 -17.95
C ASN A 68 12.43 -2.47 -17.45
N PHE A 69 11.70 -1.48 -17.98
CA PHE A 69 11.92 -0.06 -17.70
C PHE A 69 10.79 0.65 -16.94
N THR A 70 9.54 0.14 -16.97
CA THR A 70 8.32 0.86 -16.53
C THR A 70 7.98 0.84 -15.03
N ILE A 71 8.93 0.94 -14.09
CA ILE A 71 8.50 1.30 -12.70
C ILE A 71 8.01 2.72 -12.81
N PRO A 72 6.75 3.10 -12.50
CA PRO A 72 6.16 4.33 -13.00
C PRO A 72 7.08 5.49 -12.66
N LYS A 73 7.55 6.11 -13.73
CA LYS A 73 8.42 7.26 -13.69
C LYS A 73 7.54 8.36 -14.23
N PHE A 74 7.29 9.33 -13.37
CA PHE A 74 6.89 10.69 -13.70
C PHE A 74 7.13 11.01 -15.19
N GLU A 75 6.05 11.08 -15.97
CA GLU A 75 6.07 11.75 -17.26
C GLU A 75 5.87 13.23 -16.96
N GLY A 76 6.83 14.04 -17.38
CA GLY A 76 6.91 15.42 -16.98
C GLY A 76 7.80 16.21 -17.91
N GLN A 77 7.69 17.52 -17.81
CA GLN A 77 8.47 18.45 -18.61
C GLN A 77 9.20 19.40 -17.68
N VAL A 78 10.46 19.68 -17.98
CA VAL A 78 11.23 20.73 -17.31
C VAL A 78 11.75 21.70 -18.36
N GLU A 79 11.39 22.97 -18.23
CA GLU A 79 12.00 24.05 -18.98
C GLU A 79 13.13 24.67 -18.18
N ILE A 80 14.27 24.89 -18.81
CA ILE A 80 15.43 25.55 -18.23
C ILE A 80 15.79 26.71 -19.17
N TYR A 81 15.66 27.94 -18.67
CA TYR A 81 15.98 29.18 -19.40
C TYR A 81 17.49 29.46 -19.39
N ASP A 82 18.27 28.43 -19.74
CA ASP A 82 19.69 28.49 -20.06
C ASP A 82 19.96 27.41 -21.13
N PRO A 83 20.17 27.79 -22.41
CA PRO A 83 20.40 26.82 -23.49
C PRO A 83 21.75 26.10 -23.39
N ASN A 84 22.66 26.58 -22.55
CA ASN A 84 24.02 26.07 -22.39
C ASN A 84 24.22 25.25 -21.11
N ALA A 85 23.27 25.26 -20.17
CA ALA A 85 23.35 24.45 -18.95
C ALA A 85 23.50 22.96 -19.28
N ASN A 86 24.38 22.27 -18.56
CA ASN A 86 24.57 20.83 -18.71
C ASN A 86 23.79 20.11 -17.62
N VAL A 87 22.65 19.54 -17.99
CA VAL A 87 21.64 19.11 -17.03
C VAL A 87 21.35 17.62 -17.07
N THR A 88 21.07 17.05 -15.90
CA THR A 88 20.60 15.66 -15.78
C THR A 88 19.39 15.55 -14.86
N ALA A 89 18.46 14.66 -15.19
CA ALA A 89 17.25 14.45 -14.42
C ALA A 89 17.30 13.13 -13.64
N SER A 90 17.05 13.17 -12.34
CA SER A 90 17.10 11.99 -11.46
C SER A 90 16.01 12.00 -10.40
N TYR A 91 15.78 10.85 -9.76
CA TYR A 91 14.74 10.70 -8.74
C TYR A 91 15.18 11.30 -7.40
N ARG A 92 14.18 11.41 -6.53
CA ARG A 92 14.34 11.60 -5.09
C ARG A 92 15.34 10.59 -4.51
N ASN A 93 16.34 11.09 -3.80
CA ASN A 93 17.26 10.26 -3.01
C ASN A 93 16.82 10.22 -1.53
N GLN A 94 17.61 9.54 -0.71
CA GLN A 94 17.33 9.39 0.72
C GLN A 94 17.36 10.73 1.49
N ALA A 95 18.29 11.64 1.16
CA ALA A 95 18.39 12.93 1.84
C ALA A 95 17.16 13.81 1.62
N ILE A 96 16.61 13.82 0.40
CA ILE A 96 15.37 14.54 0.09
C ILE A 96 14.19 13.94 0.88
N LYS A 97 14.07 12.60 0.93
CA LYS A 97 13.03 11.94 1.74
C LYS A 97 13.10 12.31 3.21
N GLU A 98 14.29 12.36 3.77
CA GLU A 98 14.51 12.76 5.17
C GLU A 98 14.03 14.19 5.40
N LYS A 99 14.30 15.12 4.48
CA LYS A 99 13.80 16.50 4.56
C LYS A 99 12.28 16.61 4.43
N GLU A 100 11.67 15.84 3.54
CA GLU A 100 10.21 15.78 3.43
C GLU A 100 9.57 15.33 4.75
N ILE A 101 10.15 14.30 5.38
CA ILE A 101 9.73 13.80 6.69
C ILE A 101 9.90 14.88 7.77
N GLU A 102 11.05 15.57 7.80
CA GLU A 102 11.32 16.67 8.75
C GLU A 102 10.27 17.80 8.63
N MET A 103 9.83 18.10 7.42
CA MET A 103 8.80 19.12 7.15
C MET A 103 7.36 18.62 7.33
N GLY A 104 7.17 17.34 7.67
CA GLY A 104 5.85 16.74 7.81
C GLY A 104 5.12 16.54 6.48
N LEU A 105 5.83 16.58 5.35
CA LEU A 105 5.30 16.25 4.03
C LEU A 105 5.11 14.73 3.94
N LYS A 106 3.88 14.29 4.25
CA LYS A 106 3.48 12.89 4.16
C LYS A 106 2.95 12.59 2.76
N TYR A 107 2.87 11.32 2.39
CA TYR A 107 2.28 10.86 1.12
C TYR A 107 2.93 11.49 -0.12
N GLU A 108 4.21 11.15 -0.30
CA GLU A 108 5.01 11.54 -1.46
C GLU A 108 4.26 11.27 -2.78
N ARG A 109 4.25 12.25 -3.68
CA ARG A 109 3.88 12.04 -5.07
C ARG A 109 5.04 12.38 -6.01
N GLU A 110 4.71 12.83 -7.23
CA GLU A 110 5.64 13.16 -8.30
C GLU A 110 6.71 14.16 -7.85
N PHE A 111 7.95 13.89 -8.26
CA PHE A 111 9.12 14.71 -7.94
C PHE A 111 10.19 14.52 -9.01
N VAL A 112 10.96 15.55 -9.28
CA VAL A 112 12.16 15.48 -10.12
C VAL A 112 13.29 16.30 -9.52
N TRP A 113 14.50 15.72 -9.54
CA TRP A 113 15.76 16.43 -9.31
C TRP A 113 16.42 16.74 -10.64
N ILE A 114 16.92 17.96 -10.80
CA ILE A 114 17.65 18.45 -11.97
C ILE A 114 19.01 18.95 -11.50
N ASP A 115 20.06 18.19 -11.82
CA ASP A 115 21.46 18.58 -11.61
C ASP A 115 21.86 19.56 -12.72
N GLY A 116 22.58 20.63 -12.38
CA GLY A 116 23.08 21.62 -13.34
C GLY A 116 22.14 22.79 -13.64
N ALA A 117 20.99 22.88 -12.95
CA ALA A 117 20.01 23.97 -13.07
C ALA A 117 19.99 24.92 -11.86
N GLU A 118 20.98 24.81 -10.97
CA GLU A 118 20.99 25.47 -9.64
C GLU A 118 20.93 27.00 -9.72
N GLU A 119 21.44 27.57 -10.81
CA GLU A 119 21.48 29.01 -11.08
C GLU A 119 20.51 29.43 -12.19
N ALA A 120 19.78 28.48 -12.78
CA ALA A 120 18.91 28.73 -13.91
C ALA A 120 17.47 29.02 -13.48
N ASN A 121 16.79 29.88 -14.24
CA ASN A 121 15.35 30.01 -14.14
C ASN A 121 14.70 28.85 -14.89
N GLY A 122 13.54 28.40 -14.43
CA GLY A 122 12.87 27.29 -15.08
C GLY A 122 11.45 27.05 -14.64
N VAL A 123 10.83 26.09 -15.32
CA VAL A 123 9.48 25.61 -15.04
C VAL A 123 9.50 24.10 -14.96
N ILE A 124 9.05 23.54 -13.83
CA ILE A 124 8.77 22.10 -13.73
C ILE A 124 7.26 21.90 -13.87
N VAL A 125 6.85 21.03 -14.78
CA VAL A 125 5.45 20.69 -15.01
C VAL A 125 5.14 19.34 -14.40
N LEU A 126 4.30 19.34 -13.37
CA LEU A 126 3.77 18.13 -12.76
C LEU A 126 2.47 17.68 -13.47
N PRO A 127 2.22 16.37 -13.62
CA PRO A 127 1.16 15.83 -14.48
C PRO A 127 -0.28 16.01 -13.96
N TYR A 128 -0.44 16.52 -12.73
CA TYR A 128 -1.72 16.63 -12.05
C TYR A 128 -1.87 18.04 -11.44
N ASP A 129 -3.08 18.43 -11.05
CA ASP A 129 -3.39 19.72 -10.40
C ASP A 129 -4.02 19.57 -9.01
N ASP A 130 -4.08 18.34 -8.50
CA ASP A 130 -4.66 17.97 -7.22
C ASP A 130 -3.62 17.78 -6.10
N TYR A 131 -2.43 18.38 -6.22
CA TYR A 131 -1.44 18.42 -5.13
C TYR A 131 -1.92 19.36 -4.02
N ASP A 132 -1.80 18.90 -2.76
CA ASP A 132 -2.13 19.71 -1.58
C ASP A 132 -0.97 20.61 -1.15
N THR A 133 0.26 20.16 -1.40
CA THR A 133 1.47 20.94 -1.13
C THR A 133 2.44 20.77 -2.28
N VAL A 134 2.98 21.90 -2.73
CA VAL A 134 3.98 21.99 -3.78
C VAL A 134 5.22 22.63 -3.18
N TYR A 135 6.39 22.08 -3.51
CA TYR A 135 7.65 22.56 -2.98
C TYR A 135 8.74 22.51 -4.04
N VAL A 136 9.70 23.42 -3.88
CA VAL A 136 10.94 23.45 -4.66
C VAL A 136 12.09 23.00 -3.78
N VAL A 137 13.12 22.45 -4.41
CA VAL A 137 14.35 22.01 -3.75
C VAL A 137 15.52 22.81 -4.30
N LYS A 138 16.37 23.28 -3.39
CA LYS A 138 17.64 23.96 -3.68
C LYS A 138 18.79 23.23 -3.00
N GLY A 139 20.01 23.64 -3.32
CA GLY A 139 21.24 23.11 -2.71
C GLY A 139 21.78 21.90 -3.47
N THR A 140 22.44 20.99 -2.77
CA THR A 140 22.97 19.75 -3.37
C THR A 140 22.09 18.58 -3.03
N LYS A 141 22.23 17.48 -3.77
CA LYS A 141 21.42 16.29 -3.57
C LYS A 141 21.68 15.65 -2.20
N GLU A 142 22.88 15.81 -1.66
CA GLU A 142 23.29 15.33 -0.33
C GLU A 142 22.84 16.25 0.80
N ASN A 143 22.62 17.53 0.51
CA ASN A 143 22.17 18.52 1.48
C ASN A 143 21.09 19.43 0.87
N PRO A 144 19.89 18.88 0.63
CA PRO A 144 18.81 19.63 0.00
C PRO A 144 18.12 20.58 0.99
N GLU A 145 17.71 21.73 0.49
CA GLU A 145 16.83 22.67 1.17
C GLU A 145 15.46 22.66 0.47
N LEU A 146 14.41 22.37 1.23
CA LEU A 146 13.03 22.33 0.72
C LEU A 146 12.30 23.61 1.09
N ILE A 147 11.61 24.19 0.11
CA ILE A 147 10.84 25.42 0.26
C ILE A 147 9.43 25.13 -0.22
N ILE A 148 8.44 25.15 0.69
CA ILE A 148 7.02 25.11 0.32
C ILE A 148 6.68 26.43 -0.37
N ILE A 149 6.01 26.34 -1.51
CA ILE A 149 5.67 27.49 -2.33
C ILE A 149 4.14 27.65 -2.42
N ALA A 150 3.69 28.90 -2.54
CA ALA A 150 2.28 29.23 -2.62
C ALA A 150 1.77 29.21 -4.07
N GLU A 151 0.46 29.01 -4.20
CA GLU A 151 -0.23 29.22 -5.48
C GLU A 151 -0.20 30.70 -5.85
N GLY A 152 0.17 30.99 -7.09
CA GLY A 152 0.22 32.33 -7.67
C GLY A 152 -0.41 32.35 -9.06
N GLN A 153 -0.13 33.41 -9.80
CA GLN A 153 -0.58 33.63 -11.17
C GLN A 153 0.61 33.70 -12.13
N GLU A 154 0.36 33.36 -13.39
CA GLU A 154 1.36 33.47 -14.45
C GLU A 154 1.90 34.91 -14.53
N GLY A 155 3.21 35.09 -14.30
CA GLY A 155 3.88 36.39 -14.26
C GLY A 155 4.19 36.92 -12.85
N ASP A 156 3.80 36.22 -11.80
CA ASP A 156 4.21 36.53 -10.42
C ASP A 156 5.73 36.40 -10.23
N TRP A 157 6.25 36.97 -9.15
CA TRP A 157 7.67 36.84 -8.81
C TRP A 157 7.96 35.42 -8.28
N PRO A 158 8.89 34.67 -8.87
CA PRO A 158 9.22 33.30 -8.45
C PRO A 158 9.87 33.22 -7.05
N PRO A 159 9.74 32.09 -6.33
CA PRO A 159 9.06 30.87 -6.77
C PRO A 159 7.55 30.86 -6.45
N TYR A 160 6.75 30.38 -7.39
CA TYR A 160 5.30 30.16 -7.22
C TYR A 160 4.87 28.97 -8.09
N TYR A 161 3.65 28.46 -7.86
CA TYR A 161 3.04 27.51 -8.79
C TYR A 161 1.66 27.99 -9.24
N TYR A 162 1.21 27.50 -10.38
CA TYR A 162 -0.15 27.70 -10.87
C TYR A 162 -0.68 26.45 -11.55
N LYS A 163 -2.01 26.34 -11.63
CA LYS A 163 -2.69 25.19 -12.22
C LYS A 163 -3.30 25.55 -13.56
N LYS A 164 -3.09 24.71 -14.58
CA LYS A 164 -3.63 24.92 -15.92
C LYS A 164 -3.74 23.58 -16.65
N ASP A 165 -4.86 23.35 -17.33
CA ASP A 165 -5.11 22.16 -18.14
C ASP A 165 -4.87 20.82 -17.41
N GLY A 166 -5.25 20.75 -16.13
CA GLY A 166 -5.08 19.54 -15.30
C GLY A 166 -3.65 19.31 -14.79
N LYS A 167 -2.75 20.27 -14.97
CA LYS A 167 -1.33 20.20 -14.59
C LYS A 167 -0.94 21.31 -13.62
N THR A 168 0.14 21.08 -12.89
CA THR A 168 0.75 22.08 -12.00
C THR A 168 2.07 22.55 -12.60
N TYR A 169 2.18 23.86 -12.81
CA TYR A 169 3.37 24.53 -13.33
C TYR A 169 4.10 25.20 -12.17
N ILE A 170 5.34 24.81 -11.93
CA ILE A 170 6.18 25.29 -10.84
C ILE A 170 7.24 26.20 -11.43
N VAL A 171 7.14 27.50 -11.17
CA VAL A 171 8.02 28.53 -11.74
C VAL A 171 9.06 28.93 -10.70
N MET A 172 10.33 28.97 -11.08
CA MET A 172 11.44 29.06 -10.13
C MET A 172 12.61 29.92 -10.63
N GLU A 173 13.30 30.56 -9.69
CA GLU A 173 14.63 31.15 -9.85
C GLU A 173 15.66 30.32 -9.08
N GLY A 174 16.57 29.64 -9.80
CA GLY A 174 17.64 28.81 -9.24
C GLY A 174 17.12 27.59 -8.46
N PHE A 175 17.26 26.39 -9.04
CA PHE A 175 16.64 25.19 -8.48
C PHE A 175 17.43 23.93 -8.71
N SER A 176 17.14 22.94 -7.90
CA SER A 176 17.71 21.59 -8.02
C SER A 176 16.61 20.53 -8.11
N GLY A 177 15.36 20.89 -7.87
CA GLY A 177 14.21 20.00 -8.09
C GLY A 177 12.89 20.59 -7.63
N ALA A 178 11.80 19.86 -7.86
CA ALA A 178 10.50 20.19 -7.31
C ALA A 178 9.62 18.93 -7.21
N GLY A 179 8.61 18.99 -6.36
CA GLY A 179 7.63 17.92 -6.22
C GLY A 179 6.32 18.39 -5.62
N GLY A 180 5.38 17.46 -5.54
CA GLY A 180 4.10 17.65 -4.89
C GLY A 180 3.76 16.50 -3.96
N THR A 181 2.94 16.77 -2.95
CA THR A 181 2.44 15.78 -2.00
C THR A 181 0.94 15.88 -1.81
N GLN A 182 0.36 14.82 -1.24
CA GLN A 182 -0.98 14.86 -0.66
C GLN A 182 -0.85 15.16 0.84
N SER A 183 -1.76 15.96 1.37
CA SER A 183 -1.93 16.19 2.81
C SER A 183 -2.51 14.96 3.50
N SER A 184 -3.34 14.20 2.76
CA SER A 184 -4.02 12.99 3.23
C SER A 184 -4.26 12.00 2.08
N PRO A 185 -4.35 10.69 2.34
CA PRO A 185 -4.68 9.71 1.30
C PRO A 185 -6.13 9.93 0.82
N TYR A 186 -6.38 9.64 -0.45
CA TYR A 186 -7.75 9.74 -1.00
C TYR A 186 -8.67 8.70 -0.35
N PRO A 187 -9.85 9.11 0.17
CA PRO A 187 -10.79 8.19 0.77
C PRO A 187 -11.44 7.31 -0.30
N VAL A 188 -11.56 6.02 0.00
CA VAL A 188 -12.19 5.02 -0.87
C VAL A 188 -13.35 4.39 -0.11
N SER A 189 -14.57 4.81 -0.43
CA SER A 189 -15.79 4.44 0.33
C SER A 189 -16.81 3.65 -0.50
N THR A 190 -16.73 3.75 -1.83
CA THR A 190 -17.67 3.13 -2.77
C THR A 190 -16.95 2.32 -3.86
N PRO A 191 -17.66 1.45 -4.59
CA PRO A 191 -17.10 0.78 -5.77
C PRO A 191 -16.54 1.74 -6.82
N GLN A 192 -17.19 2.90 -7.03
CA GLN A 192 -16.73 3.89 -7.99
C GLN A 192 -15.44 4.58 -7.53
N ASP A 193 -15.31 4.92 -6.24
CA ASP A 193 -14.07 5.45 -5.68
C ASP A 193 -12.92 4.45 -5.90
N PHE A 194 -13.19 3.16 -5.67
CA PHE A 194 -12.22 2.10 -5.88
C PHE A 194 -11.79 2.05 -7.36
N PHE A 195 -12.74 2.10 -8.30
CA PHE A 195 -12.39 2.12 -9.73
C PHE A 195 -11.63 3.38 -10.16
N ASN A 196 -11.90 4.53 -9.54
CA ASN A 196 -11.24 5.80 -9.79
C ASN A 196 -9.74 5.79 -9.41
N ILE A 197 -9.26 4.81 -8.63
CA ILE A 197 -7.82 4.60 -8.38
C ILE A 197 -7.05 4.48 -9.72
N ASN A 198 -7.70 3.98 -10.78
CA ASN A 198 -7.09 3.90 -12.12
C ASN A 198 -6.75 5.26 -12.73
N ASN A 199 -7.30 6.37 -12.22
CA ASN A 199 -7.01 7.73 -12.70
C ASN A 199 -5.65 8.24 -12.19
N ASN A 200 -5.20 7.76 -11.03
CA ASN A 200 -3.91 8.13 -10.46
C ASN A 200 -3.29 6.93 -9.71
N LEU A 201 -2.51 6.11 -10.41
CA LEU A 201 -1.93 4.89 -9.88
C LEU A 201 -0.72 5.11 -8.94
N SER A 202 -0.21 6.34 -8.81
CA SER A 202 0.90 6.72 -7.93
C SER A 202 0.44 7.33 -6.59
N ALA A 203 -0.82 7.76 -6.48
CA ALA A 203 -1.36 8.38 -5.27
C ALA A 203 -1.55 7.41 -4.09
N SER A 204 -1.68 7.99 -2.90
CA SER A 204 -2.05 7.28 -1.67
C SER A 204 -3.56 7.26 -1.47
N TYR A 205 -4.08 6.12 -1.05
CA TYR A 205 -5.50 5.83 -0.85
C TYR A 205 -5.73 5.15 0.50
N ILE A 206 -6.85 5.47 1.14
CA ILE A 206 -7.31 4.83 2.37
C ILE A 206 -8.79 4.45 2.27
N GLN A 207 -9.12 3.20 2.57
CA GLN A 207 -10.50 2.75 2.59
C GLN A 207 -11.22 3.25 3.85
N THR A 208 -12.46 3.71 3.69
CA THR A 208 -13.25 4.30 4.80
C THR A 208 -14.58 3.57 5.04
N ASN A 209 -14.88 2.53 4.26
CA ASN A 209 -16.04 1.68 4.47
C ASN A 209 -15.81 0.27 3.91
N ASP A 210 -16.58 -0.72 4.36
CA ASP A 210 -16.69 -1.98 3.62
C ASP A 210 -17.29 -1.70 2.23
N ILE A 211 -16.69 -2.26 1.17
CA ILE A 211 -17.14 -2.05 -0.21
C ILE A 211 -17.68 -3.36 -0.76
N ASP A 212 -18.94 -3.37 -1.17
CA ASP A 212 -19.62 -4.53 -1.75
C ASP A 212 -19.77 -4.37 -3.27
N PHE A 213 -19.21 -5.32 -4.03
CA PHE A 213 -19.24 -5.34 -5.50
C PHE A 213 -20.34 -6.25 -6.08
N SER A 214 -21.30 -6.70 -5.26
CA SER A 214 -22.41 -7.55 -5.72
C SER A 214 -23.17 -6.93 -6.89
N GLY A 215 -23.26 -7.65 -8.00
CA GLY A 215 -23.96 -7.18 -9.21
C GLY A 215 -23.24 -6.05 -9.97
N ILE A 216 -22.01 -5.71 -9.59
CA ILE A 216 -21.19 -4.69 -10.25
C ILE A 216 -20.17 -5.36 -11.17
N ASN A 217 -20.03 -4.84 -12.39
CA ASN A 217 -18.94 -5.24 -13.28
C ASN A 217 -17.62 -4.71 -12.71
N PHE A 218 -16.81 -5.61 -12.14
CA PHE A 218 -15.57 -5.22 -11.49
C PHE A 218 -14.56 -4.71 -12.51
N THR A 219 -14.10 -3.46 -12.33
CA THR A 219 -12.99 -2.90 -13.07
C THR A 219 -11.70 -3.08 -12.28
N GLN A 220 -10.82 -3.93 -12.79
CA GLN A 220 -9.52 -4.22 -12.19
C GLN A 220 -8.65 -2.97 -12.08
N ILE A 221 -7.94 -2.80 -10.95
CA ILE A 221 -6.95 -1.73 -10.79
C ILE A 221 -5.69 -2.13 -11.53
N ALA A 222 -5.12 -1.24 -12.32
CA ALA A 222 -3.94 -1.57 -13.14
C ALA A 222 -4.20 -2.84 -14.00
N GLY A 223 -5.41 -2.97 -14.54
CA GLY A 223 -5.89 -4.16 -15.25
C GLY A 223 -5.90 -4.09 -16.77
N ALA A 224 -5.47 -2.96 -17.33
CA ALA A 224 -5.17 -2.92 -18.76
C ALA A 224 -3.94 -3.80 -19.01
N SER A 225 -3.92 -4.53 -20.14
CA SER A 225 -2.79 -5.35 -20.62
C SER A 225 -1.53 -4.53 -20.95
N ILE A 226 -1.48 -3.29 -20.48
CA ILE A 226 -0.45 -2.32 -20.73
C ILE A 226 0.61 -2.54 -19.67
N VAL A 227 1.79 -2.90 -20.14
CA VAL A 227 3.05 -3.07 -19.40
C VAL A 227 3.61 -1.74 -18.83
N ASP A 228 2.75 -0.74 -18.65
CA ASP A 228 3.04 0.62 -18.15
C ASP A 228 2.01 1.09 -17.10
N ARG A 229 0.92 0.34 -16.87
CA ARG A 229 -0.08 0.69 -15.84
C ARG A 229 0.05 -0.24 -14.66
N ARG A 230 1.02 0.04 -13.78
CA ARG A 230 1.12 -0.62 -12.48
C ARG A 230 0.67 0.31 -11.36
N PHE A 231 0.02 -0.24 -10.34
CA PHE A 231 -0.23 0.48 -9.11
C PHE A 231 1.09 0.67 -8.34
N SER A 232 1.51 1.92 -8.12
CA SER A 232 2.76 2.28 -7.45
C SER A 232 2.59 3.13 -6.20
N GLY A 233 1.39 3.65 -6.00
CA GLY A 233 1.04 4.36 -4.79
C GLY A 233 0.86 3.43 -3.59
N THR A 234 0.10 3.93 -2.61
CA THR A 234 -0.23 3.17 -1.40
C THR A 234 -1.73 2.95 -1.33
N TYR A 235 -2.18 1.71 -1.14
CA TYR A 235 -3.57 1.41 -0.82
C TYR A 235 -3.63 0.80 0.58
N ASP A 236 -4.22 1.53 1.53
CA ASP A 236 -4.50 1.05 2.88
C ASP A 236 -5.98 0.68 3.01
N GLY A 237 -6.28 -0.61 3.14
CA GLY A 237 -7.65 -1.09 3.36
C GLY A 237 -8.21 -0.75 4.74
N ASN A 238 -7.39 -0.23 5.66
CA ASN A 238 -7.80 0.31 6.97
C ASN A 238 -8.72 -0.62 7.79
N GLY A 239 -8.54 -1.93 7.63
CA GLY A 239 -9.35 -2.95 8.31
C GLY A 239 -10.76 -3.15 7.73
N TYR A 240 -11.13 -2.44 6.67
CA TYR A 240 -12.37 -2.65 5.94
C TYR A 240 -12.24 -3.77 4.89
N SER A 241 -13.37 -4.36 4.54
CA SER A 241 -13.42 -5.49 3.61
C SER A 241 -13.86 -5.06 2.21
N LEU A 242 -13.27 -5.67 1.18
CA LEU A 242 -13.79 -5.69 -0.19
C LEU A 242 -14.58 -6.99 -0.36
N LYS A 243 -15.86 -6.92 -0.77
CA LYS A 243 -16.78 -8.06 -0.75
C LYS A 243 -17.34 -8.36 -2.13
N ASN A 244 -17.61 -9.64 -2.39
CA ASN A 244 -18.44 -10.10 -3.51
C ASN A 244 -17.91 -9.66 -4.90
N ILE A 245 -16.60 -9.74 -5.08
CA ILE A 245 -15.93 -9.38 -6.33
C ILE A 245 -16.07 -10.52 -7.33
N THR A 246 -16.51 -10.22 -8.55
CA THR A 246 -16.45 -11.16 -9.69
C THR A 246 -15.57 -10.59 -10.79
N ILE A 247 -14.52 -11.31 -11.16
CA ILE A 247 -13.62 -10.98 -12.27
C ILE A 247 -13.78 -12.05 -13.34
N ASN A 248 -14.18 -11.63 -14.54
CA ASN A 248 -14.22 -12.50 -15.72
C ASN A 248 -13.12 -12.05 -16.69
N ASP A 249 -12.30 -12.97 -17.19
CA ASP A 249 -11.28 -12.64 -18.18
C ASP A 249 -11.94 -12.26 -19.53
N ASN A 250 -12.15 -10.95 -19.74
CA ASN A 250 -12.83 -10.40 -20.92
C ASN A 250 -12.03 -10.55 -22.23
N ASN A 251 -11.84 -11.79 -22.72
CA ASN A 251 -11.41 -12.15 -24.08
C ASN A 251 -10.02 -11.71 -24.58
N VAL A 252 -9.12 -11.26 -23.71
CA VAL A 252 -7.81 -10.71 -24.10
C VAL A 252 -6.65 -11.58 -23.59
N THR A 253 -5.67 -11.86 -24.45
CA THR A 253 -4.45 -12.64 -24.15
C THR A 253 -3.49 -11.82 -23.27
N TYR A 254 -2.74 -12.47 -22.36
CA TYR A 254 -1.71 -11.87 -21.48
C TYR A 254 -2.16 -11.02 -20.29
N LYS A 255 -3.41 -11.15 -19.84
CA LYS A 255 -3.86 -10.46 -18.62
C LYS A 255 -3.26 -11.06 -17.35
N GLU A 256 -3.25 -10.23 -16.31
CA GLU A 256 -3.00 -10.60 -14.92
C GLU A 256 -4.29 -10.50 -14.07
N PRO A 257 -5.28 -11.43 -14.19
CA PRO A 257 -6.56 -11.30 -13.50
C PRO A 257 -6.39 -11.29 -11.98
N ALA A 258 -6.82 -10.19 -11.35
CA ALA A 258 -6.74 -9.96 -9.90
C ALA A 258 -7.47 -8.67 -9.53
N VAL A 259 -7.58 -8.34 -8.23
CA VAL A 259 -8.06 -7.02 -7.79
C VAL A 259 -7.12 -5.91 -8.27
N PHE A 260 -5.80 -6.12 -8.10
CA PHE A 260 -4.74 -5.32 -8.69
C PHE A 260 -4.02 -6.16 -9.75
N GLY A 261 -4.00 -5.75 -11.01
CA GLY A 261 -3.31 -6.49 -12.07
C GLY A 261 -1.82 -6.54 -11.85
N ILE A 262 -1.17 -5.40 -12.05
CA ILE A 262 0.25 -5.23 -11.79
C ILE A 262 0.42 -4.23 -10.65
N ALA A 263 1.21 -4.59 -9.63
CA ALA A 263 1.52 -3.71 -8.51
C ALA A 263 3.03 -3.65 -8.26
N GLY A 264 3.53 -2.44 -8.00
CA GLY A 264 4.87 -2.15 -7.50
C GLY A 264 4.90 -1.20 -6.31
N GLY A 265 3.73 -0.73 -5.85
CA GLY A 265 3.56 0.10 -4.66
C GLY A 265 3.35 -0.70 -3.39
N VAL A 266 2.67 -0.08 -2.42
CA VAL A 266 2.34 -0.69 -1.12
C VAL A 266 0.85 -0.99 -1.05
N ILE A 267 0.49 -2.25 -0.81
CA ILE A 267 -0.90 -2.68 -0.59
C ILE A 267 -0.96 -3.28 0.81
N LYS A 268 -1.73 -2.67 1.72
CA LYS A 268 -1.79 -3.13 3.11
C LYS A 268 -3.18 -3.12 3.71
N ASN A 269 -3.40 -3.95 4.72
CA ASN A 269 -4.66 -4.04 5.49
C ASN A 269 -5.89 -4.31 4.62
N VAL A 270 -5.72 -5.05 3.51
CA VAL A 270 -6.79 -5.34 2.54
C VAL A 270 -7.40 -6.71 2.81
N PHE A 271 -8.70 -6.75 3.08
CA PHE A 271 -9.41 -8.00 3.35
C PHE A 271 -10.47 -8.27 2.27
N ILE A 272 -10.18 -9.20 1.36
CA ILE A 272 -11.09 -9.60 0.29
C ILE A 272 -11.91 -10.82 0.73
N LYS A 273 -13.22 -10.67 0.75
CA LYS A 273 -14.19 -11.71 1.12
C LYS A 273 -15.07 -12.05 -0.08
N ASN A 274 -15.16 -13.33 -0.41
CA ASN A 274 -15.97 -13.82 -1.53
C ASN A 274 -15.55 -13.23 -2.89
N ILE A 275 -14.29 -13.45 -3.29
CA ILE A 275 -13.87 -13.19 -4.67
C ILE A 275 -14.13 -14.41 -5.56
N THR A 276 -14.59 -14.18 -6.79
CA THR A 276 -14.65 -15.19 -7.84
C THR A 276 -13.86 -14.69 -9.04
N ILE A 277 -12.82 -15.42 -9.43
CA ILE A 277 -12.04 -15.15 -10.65
C ILE A 277 -12.28 -16.28 -11.64
N ASN A 278 -12.82 -15.95 -12.82
CA ASN A 278 -13.03 -16.88 -13.91
C ASN A 278 -12.00 -16.61 -15.02
N VAL A 279 -11.16 -17.61 -15.26
CA VAL A 279 -10.10 -17.62 -16.27
C VAL A 279 -10.41 -18.70 -17.29
N THR A 280 -10.75 -18.27 -18.50
CA THR A 280 -11.20 -19.13 -19.61
C THR A 280 -10.16 -19.24 -20.73
N LYS A 281 -9.18 -18.33 -20.82
CA LYS A 281 -8.09 -18.35 -21.81
C LYS A 281 -6.71 -18.58 -21.17
N THR A 282 -5.69 -18.75 -22.02
CA THR A 282 -4.29 -18.76 -21.59
C THR A 282 -3.91 -17.38 -21.05
N ILE A 283 -3.65 -17.30 -19.75
CA ILE A 283 -3.21 -16.09 -19.05
C ILE A 283 -1.75 -16.21 -18.62
N ASN A 284 -1.12 -15.07 -18.33
CA ASN A 284 0.20 -15.05 -17.72
C ASN A 284 0.10 -15.47 -16.25
N ARG A 285 -0.58 -14.69 -15.42
CA ARG A 285 -0.60 -14.84 -13.95
C ARG A 285 -1.93 -14.39 -13.35
N ALA A 286 -2.66 -15.26 -12.65
CA ALA A 286 -3.84 -14.87 -11.87
C ALA A 286 -3.56 -14.94 -10.37
N GLY A 287 -4.09 -13.96 -9.64
CA GLY A 287 -3.99 -13.91 -8.18
C GLY A 287 -5.26 -13.35 -7.55
N GLY A 288 -5.56 -13.75 -6.32
CA GLY A 288 -6.72 -13.22 -5.60
C GLY A 288 -6.61 -11.72 -5.30
N LEU A 289 -5.43 -11.25 -4.88
CA LEU A 289 -5.17 -9.84 -4.59
C LEU A 289 -4.38 -9.16 -5.72
N VAL A 290 -3.23 -9.73 -6.10
CA VAL A 290 -2.34 -9.18 -7.14
C VAL A 290 -2.06 -10.21 -8.22
N GLY A 291 -2.16 -9.84 -9.49
CA GLY A 291 -1.81 -10.75 -10.58
C GLY A 291 -0.29 -10.87 -10.73
N PHE A 292 0.41 -9.74 -10.84
CA PHE A 292 1.87 -9.67 -10.81
C PHE A 292 2.40 -8.55 -9.89
N LEU A 293 3.15 -8.95 -8.87
CA LEU A 293 3.83 -8.04 -7.94
C LEU A 293 5.30 -7.87 -8.37
N TYR A 294 5.74 -6.65 -8.65
CA TYR A 294 7.12 -6.37 -9.06
C TYR A 294 7.67 -5.15 -8.33
N ARG A 295 8.69 -5.37 -7.48
CA ARG A 295 9.27 -4.36 -6.58
C ARG A 295 8.26 -3.73 -5.62
N GLY A 296 7.17 -4.43 -5.33
CA GLY A 296 6.10 -3.97 -4.45
C GLY A 296 6.13 -4.60 -3.05
N GLN A 297 5.22 -4.12 -2.20
CA GLN A 297 5.03 -4.60 -0.85
C GLN A 297 3.56 -4.94 -0.60
N ILE A 298 3.32 -6.12 -0.01
CA ILE A 298 2.00 -6.53 0.46
C ILE A 298 2.09 -6.86 1.96
N GLU A 299 1.29 -6.20 2.80
CA GLU A 299 1.32 -6.40 4.24
C GLU A 299 -0.08 -6.50 4.86
N ASN A 300 -0.30 -7.45 5.77
CA ASN A 300 -1.58 -7.60 6.47
C ASN A 300 -2.77 -7.74 5.51
N CYS A 301 -2.66 -8.61 4.51
CA CYS A 301 -3.71 -8.81 3.51
C CYS A 301 -4.28 -10.22 3.53
N ALA A 302 -5.57 -10.34 3.23
CA ALA A 302 -6.32 -11.58 3.28
C ALA A 302 -7.19 -11.73 2.02
N VAL A 303 -7.24 -12.94 1.46
CA VAL A 303 -8.15 -13.25 0.35
C VAL A 303 -8.88 -14.57 0.58
N GLU A 304 -10.19 -14.53 0.40
CA GLU A 304 -11.08 -15.68 0.50
C GLU A 304 -12.02 -15.74 -0.70
N GLY A 305 -12.13 -16.91 -1.33
CA GLY A 305 -12.96 -17.04 -2.53
C GLY A 305 -12.63 -18.23 -3.41
N VAL A 306 -12.88 -18.09 -4.71
CA VAL A 306 -12.77 -19.12 -5.73
C VAL A 306 -11.98 -18.59 -6.92
N ILE A 307 -11.05 -19.39 -7.43
CA ILE A 307 -10.41 -19.14 -8.73
C ILE A 307 -10.67 -20.34 -9.63
N ASN A 308 -11.43 -20.11 -10.70
CA ASN A 308 -11.76 -21.06 -11.75
C ASN A 308 -10.79 -20.83 -12.92
N SER A 309 -9.80 -21.70 -13.09
CA SER A 309 -8.77 -21.50 -14.13
C SER A 309 -8.31 -22.81 -14.70
N THR A 310 -8.61 -23.02 -15.99
CA THR A 310 -8.24 -24.22 -16.74
C THR A 310 -6.76 -24.23 -17.13
N ASN A 311 -6.16 -23.05 -17.35
CA ASN A 311 -4.78 -22.84 -17.80
C ASN A 311 -4.14 -21.58 -17.17
N GLY A 312 -2.81 -21.51 -17.16
CA GLY A 312 -2.03 -20.36 -16.67
C GLY A 312 -1.35 -20.57 -15.32
N ASN A 313 -0.63 -19.55 -14.86
CA ASN A 313 0.04 -19.55 -13.56
C ASN A 313 -0.89 -18.91 -12.53
N VAL A 314 -1.33 -19.67 -11.52
CA VAL A 314 -2.35 -19.23 -10.56
C VAL A 314 -1.82 -19.28 -9.15
N GLY A 315 -1.89 -18.16 -8.44
CA GLY A 315 -1.60 -18.04 -7.03
C GLY A 315 -2.84 -17.68 -6.23
N GLY A 316 -2.98 -18.18 -5.00
CA GLY A 316 -4.11 -17.84 -4.13
C GLY A 316 -4.14 -16.35 -3.76
N LEU A 317 -3.00 -15.80 -3.33
CA LEU A 317 -2.84 -14.37 -3.03
C LEU A 317 -2.28 -13.61 -4.24
N VAL A 318 -1.16 -14.08 -4.79
CA VAL A 318 -0.43 -13.41 -5.87
C VAL A 318 -0.11 -14.36 -7.01
N GLY A 319 -0.40 -14.02 -8.26
CA GLY A 319 -0.04 -14.86 -9.40
C GLY A 319 1.48 -15.06 -9.55
N GLY A 320 2.26 -13.97 -9.55
CA GLY A 320 3.72 -14.03 -9.41
C GLY A 320 4.31 -12.81 -8.72
N ALA A 321 5.45 -12.96 -8.04
CA ALA A 321 6.05 -11.92 -7.21
C ALA A 321 7.58 -11.83 -7.38
N TYR A 322 8.07 -10.74 -7.98
CA TYR A 322 9.48 -10.54 -8.32
C TYR A 322 10.10 -9.36 -7.57
N ASN A 323 11.26 -9.55 -6.94
CA ASN A 323 12.01 -8.52 -6.21
C ASN A 323 11.15 -7.75 -5.17
N SER A 324 10.23 -8.45 -4.49
CA SER A 324 9.17 -7.86 -3.68
C SER A 324 9.21 -8.31 -2.22
N SER A 325 8.29 -7.81 -1.39
CA SER A 325 8.09 -8.30 -0.02
C SER A 325 6.62 -8.58 0.28
N ILE A 326 6.33 -9.68 0.96
CA ILE A 326 4.98 -10.09 1.35
C ILE A 326 5.02 -10.53 2.80
N LYS A 327 4.19 -9.91 3.66
CA LYS A 327 4.27 -10.11 5.11
C LYS A 327 2.89 -10.18 5.75
N ASN A 328 2.72 -11.07 6.73
CA ASN A 328 1.49 -11.19 7.51
C ASN A 328 0.23 -11.38 6.65
N CYS A 329 0.28 -12.25 5.65
CA CYS A 329 -0.82 -12.40 4.68
C CYS A 329 -1.37 -13.82 4.65
N TYR A 330 -2.62 -13.99 4.22
CA TYR A 330 -3.18 -15.32 4.02
C TYR A 330 -4.07 -15.45 2.79
N ALA A 331 -4.15 -16.68 2.26
CA ALA A 331 -5.07 -17.05 1.20
C ALA A 331 -5.90 -18.28 1.58
N LYS A 332 -7.21 -18.20 1.38
CA LYS A 332 -8.17 -19.31 1.50
C LYS A 332 -8.97 -19.41 0.19
N ILE A 333 -8.30 -19.83 -0.87
CA ILE A 333 -8.90 -19.93 -2.20
C ILE A 333 -9.28 -21.36 -2.53
N ASN A 334 -10.50 -21.59 -3.00
CA ASN A 334 -10.87 -22.82 -3.68
C ASN A 334 -10.45 -22.74 -5.15
N MET A 335 -9.42 -23.48 -5.54
CA MET A 335 -8.93 -23.54 -6.90
C MET A 335 -9.62 -24.66 -7.66
N GLN A 336 -10.57 -24.31 -8.52
CA GLN A 336 -11.35 -25.29 -9.29
C GLN A 336 -10.79 -25.47 -10.71
N GLN A 337 -11.16 -26.59 -11.34
CA GLN A 337 -10.84 -27.00 -12.72
C GLN A 337 -9.35 -26.90 -13.09
N SER A 338 -8.52 -27.94 -12.98
CA SER A 338 -7.37 -28.09 -13.91
C SER A 338 -6.71 -29.46 -13.81
N THR A 339 -6.33 -29.99 -14.97
CA THR A 339 -5.48 -31.16 -15.14
C THR A 339 -4.04 -30.78 -15.59
N SER A 340 -3.70 -29.49 -15.73
CA SER A 340 -2.42 -29.04 -16.34
C SER A 340 -1.85 -27.68 -15.89
N ALA A 341 -2.55 -26.87 -15.08
CA ALA A 341 -2.11 -25.52 -14.71
C ALA A 341 -1.12 -25.50 -13.53
N LYS A 342 -0.18 -24.54 -13.56
CA LYS A 342 0.75 -24.27 -12.46
C LYS A 342 -0.01 -23.54 -11.35
N LYS A 343 -0.40 -24.26 -10.29
CA LYS A 343 -1.22 -23.71 -9.20
C LYS A 343 -0.47 -23.75 -7.88
N GLY A 344 -0.11 -22.58 -7.36
CA GLY A 344 0.45 -22.42 -6.01
C GLY A 344 -0.60 -21.89 -5.05
N GLY A 345 -0.86 -22.58 -3.94
CA GLY A 345 -1.94 -22.23 -3.00
C GLY A 345 -1.84 -20.81 -2.43
N PHE A 346 -0.64 -20.23 -2.40
CA PHE A 346 -0.37 -18.84 -2.04
C PHE A 346 0.15 -18.02 -3.23
N ILE A 347 1.22 -18.49 -3.90
CA ILE A 347 1.85 -17.81 -5.05
C ILE A 347 2.23 -18.82 -6.13
N CYS A 348 2.08 -18.49 -7.42
CA CYS A 348 2.60 -19.37 -8.46
C CYS A 348 4.11 -19.18 -8.68
N ASP A 349 4.56 -18.01 -9.13
CA ASP A 349 5.96 -17.77 -9.52
C ASP A 349 6.68 -16.77 -8.61
N LEU A 350 7.91 -17.10 -8.19
CA LEU A 350 8.63 -16.33 -7.17
C LEU A 350 10.12 -16.13 -7.50
N GLN A 351 10.60 -14.89 -7.47
CA GLN A 351 12.01 -14.54 -7.71
C GLN A 351 12.41 -13.33 -6.86
N GLY A 352 13.58 -13.35 -6.20
CA GLY A 352 14.10 -12.16 -5.50
C GLY A 352 13.22 -11.63 -4.35
N THR A 353 12.26 -12.43 -3.88
CA THR A 353 11.17 -11.98 -3.02
C THR A 353 11.28 -12.58 -1.63
N THR A 354 10.96 -11.78 -0.61
CA THR A 354 10.85 -12.23 0.79
C THR A 354 9.39 -12.42 1.17
N ILE A 355 9.07 -13.56 1.79
CA ILE A 355 7.74 -13.89 2.32
C ILE A 355 7.88 -14.24 3.80
N GLN A 356 7.13 -13.54 4.65
CA GLN A 356 7.22 -13.71 6.10
C GLN A 356 5.84 -13.79 6.76
N ASN A 357 5.68 -14.71 7.71
CA ASN A 357 4.47 -14.81 8.54
C ASN A 357 3.19 -14.97 7.72
N CYS A 358 3.23 -15.80 6.67
CA CYS A 358 2.09 -15.98 5.79
C CYS A 358 1.53 -17.40 5.88
N TYR A 359 0.26 -17.59 5.52
CA TYR A 359 -0.28 -18.93 5.40
C TYR A 359 -1.20 -19.15 4.20
N SER A 360 -1.29 -20.40 3.75
CA SER A 360 -2.25 -20.87 2.75
C SER A 360 -3.16 -21.94 3.36
N ALA A 361 -4.47 -21.75 3.25
CA ALA A 361 -5.47 -22.80 3.44
C ALA A 361 -6.31 -22.96 2.16
N SER A 362 -5.65 -22.77 1.01
CA SER A 362 -6.25 -22.94 -0.31
C SER A 362 -6.44 -24.42 -0.64
N ILE A 363 -7.54 -24.74 -1.33
CA ILE A 363 -7.93 -26.10 -1.72
C ILE A 363 -7.70 -26.26 -3.23
N GLY A 364 -7.33 -27.46 -3.68
CA GLY A 364 -7.22 -27.78 -5.12
C GLY A 364 -5.96 -27.24 -5.81
N SER A 365 -5.00 -26.70 -5.05
CA SER A 365 -3.68 -26.32 -5.56
C SER A 365 -2.81 -27.55 -5.83
N VAL A 366 -2.00 -27.50 -6.89
CA VAL A 366 -0.97 -28.51 -7.19
C VAL A 366 0.17 -28.42 -6.18
N SER A 367 0.63 -27.20 -5.91
CA SER A 367 1.62 -26.92 -4.87
C SER A 367 0.95 -26.16 -3.72
N PRO A 368 1.04 -26.62 -2.46
CA PRO A 368 0.23 -26.07 -1.35
C PRO A 368 0.51 -24.60 -1.01
N PHE A 369 1.72 -24.12 -1.28
CA PHE A 369 2.17 -22.75 -0.98
C PHE A 369 2.71 -22.04 -2.22
N VAL A 370 3.90 -22.40 -2.70
CA VAL A 370 4.50 -21.82 -3.93
C VAL A 370 4.61 -22.88 -5.03
N HIS A 371 4.41 -22.54 -6.31
CA HIS A 371 4.59 -23.51 -7.40
C HIS A 371 6.00 -23.51 -7.99
N THR A 372 6.47 -22.35 -8.47
CA THR A 372 7.79 -22.15 -9.09
C THR A 372 8.63 -21.19 -8.25
N ILE A 373 9.85 -21.60 -7.90
CA ILE A 373 10.85 -20.76 -7.22
C ILE A 373 12.06 -20.60 -8.14
N TYR A 374 12.44 -19.36 -8.43
CA TYR A 374 13.68 -19.02 -9.15
C TYR A 374 14.81 -18.74 -8.14
N SER A 375 15.57 -17.65 -8.29
CA SER A 375 16.69 -17.31 -7.42
C SER A 375 16.34 -16.27 -6.34
N ASN A 376 17.15 -16.19 -5.28
CA ASN A 376 17.13 -15.15 -4.25
C ASN A 376 15.80 -15.01 -3.49
N VAL A 377 15.18 -16.13 -3.14
CA VAL A 377 13.90 -16.17 -2.43
C VAL A 377 14.11 -16.52 -0.95
N TYR A 378 13.42 -15.81 -0.06
CA TYR A 378 13.45 -16.05 1.38
C TYR A 378 12.02 -16.27 1.88
N ILE A 379 11.69 -17.49 2.33
CA ILE A 379 10.39 -17.82 2.92
C ILE A 379 10.61 -18.18 4.39
N VAL A 380 9.98 -17.43 5.29
CA VAL A 380 10.24 -17.51 6.74
C VAL A 380 8.92 -17.55 7.50
N GLN A 381 8.78 -18.48 8.46
CA GLN A 381 7.60 -18.59 9.32
C GLN A 381 6.28 -18.64 8.54
N CYS A 382 6.30 -19.34 7.40
CA CYS A 382 5.14 -19.51 6.54
C CYS A 382 4.60 -20.94 6.62
N TYR A 383 3.28 -21.08 6.53
CA TYR A 383 2.60 -22.34 6.77
C TYR A 383 1.59 -22.66 5.65
N TYR A 384 1.27 -23.93 5.48
CA TYR A 384 0.16 -24.32 4.62
C TYR A 384 -0.60 -25.50 5.24
N ASP A 385 -1.91 -25.55 4.96
CA ASP A 385 -2.72 -26.71 5.30
C ASP A 385 -2.45 -27.85 4.31
N LYS A 386 -1.81 -28.90 4.79
CA LYS A 386 -1.44 -30.07 3.97
C LYS A 386 -2.61 -31.04 3.73
N ASP A 387 -3.65 -31.00 4.56
CA ASP A 387 -4.83 -31.86 4.43
C ASP A 387 -5.78 -31.35 3.32
N LEU A 388 -5.67 -30.07 2.96
CA LEU A 388 -6.45 -29.41 1.90
C LEU A 388 -5.79 -29.44 0.51
N SER A 389 -4.50 -29.75 0.45
CA SER A 389 -3.68 -29.63 -0.76
C SER A 389 -3.34 -30.98 -1.39
N GLY A 390 -3.28 -31.05 -2.73
CA GLY A 390 -3.03 -32.31 -3.46
C GLY A 390 -1.55 -32.67 -3.67
N GLY A 391 -0.62 -31.86 -3.16
CA GLY A 391 0.80 -31.91 -3.54
C GLY A 391 1.74 -32.44 -2.45
N ILE A 392 2.65 -33.33 -2.84
CA ILE A 392 3.82 -33.75 -2.06
C ILE A 392 5.01 -32.93 -2.53
N LEU A 393 5.35 -31.82 -1.86
CA LEU A 393 6.63 -31.14 -2.06
C LEU A 393 6.99 -30.34 -0.80
N ASN A 394 8.09 -30.73 -0.16
CA ASN A 394 8.77 -29.96 0.89
C ASN A 394 9.35 -28.69 0.26
N LEU A 395 8.52 -27.66 0.16
CA LEU A 395 8.92 -26.30 -0.19
C LEU A 395 9.29 -25.54 1.10
N PRO A 396 9.91 -24.36 1.03
CA PRO A 396 10.39 -23.66 2.24
C PRO A 396 9.30 -23.12 3.20
N ALA A 397 8.02 -23.44 2.98
CA ALA A 397 6.94 -23.24 3.94
C ALA A 397 6.60 -24.56 4.67
N ILE A 398 6.09 -24.48 5.90
CA ILE A 398 5.89 -25.63 6.79
C ILE A 398 4.46 -26.17 6.64
N GLY A 399 4.33 -27.41 6.15
CA GLY A 399 3.04 -28.09 6.05
C GLY A 399 2.50 -28.55 7.41
N LYS A 400 1.26 -28.21 7.71
CA LYS A 400 0.56 -28.52 8.96
C LYS A 400 -0.81 -29.12 8.67
N THR A 401 -1.27 -30.02 9.54
CA THR A 401 -2.65 -30.54 9.45
C THR A 401 -3.67 -29.43 9.70
N THR A 402 -4.91 -29.59 9.27
CA THR A 402 -5.99 -28.65 9.59
C THR A 402 -6.14 -28.43 11.09
N ALA A 403 -5.97 -29.49 11.88
CA ALA A 403 -6.02 -29.36 13.35
C ALA A 403 -4.85 -28.52 13.89
N GLU A 404 -3.62 -28.71 13.40
CA GLU A 404 -2.47 -27.90 13.80
C GLU A 404 -2.60 -26.45 13.33
N MET A 405 -3.13 -26.20 12.12
CA MET A 405 -3.35 -24.85 11.59
C MET A 405 -4.36 -24.04 12.41
N LYS A 406 -5.17 -24.69 13.24
CA LYS A 406 -6.10 -24.04 14.17
C LYS A 406 -5.53 -23.86 15.58
N GLN A 407 -4.23 -24.11 15.77
CA GLN A 407 -3.55 -23.97 17.06
C GLN A 407 -2.56 -22.81 17.05
N GLN A 408 -2.68 -21.87 17.99
CA GLN A 408 -1.79 -20.70 18.08
C GLN A 408 -0.31 -21.10 18.20
N SER A 409 -0.01 -22.18 18.92
CA SER A 409 1.35 -22.71 19.11
C SER A 409 2.04 -23.16 17.83
N THR A 410 1.29 -23.38 16.75
CA THR A 410 1.84 -23.69 15.42
C THR A 410 2.63 -22.52 14.84
N TYR A 411 2.17 -21.30 15.12
CA TYR A 411 2.63 -20.05 14.52
C TYR A 411 3.69 -19.39 15.38
N GLN A 412 4.93 -19.89 15.26
CA GLN A 412 6.05 -19.41 16.08
C GLN A 412 6.43 -17.98 15.70
N ASN A 413 6.59 -17.12 16.70
CA ASN A 413 6.97 -15.70 16.57
C ASN A 413 5.97 -14.83 15.79
N TRP A 414 4.73 -15.30 15.60
CA TRP A 414 3.66 -14.47 15.09
C TRP A 414 3.11 -13.58 16.20
N ASP A 415 2.76 -12.35 15.85
CA ASP A 415 2.17 -11.38 16.78
C ASP A 415 0.65 -11.58 16.86
N PHE A 416 0.21 -12.39 17.83
CA PHE A 416 -1.21 -12.58 18.17
C PHE A 416 -1.79 -11.49 19.08
N VAL A 417 -1.01 -10.43 19.35
CA VAL A 417 -1.48 -9.28 20.13
C VAL A 417 -2.01 -8.21 19.18
N ASN A 418 -1.25 -7.88 18.13
CA ASN A 418 -1.55 -6.73 17.28
C ASN A 418 -1.96 -7.08 15.84
N ILE A 419 -1.57 -8.25 15.33
CA ILE A 419 -1.67 -8.56 13.89
C ILE A 419 -2.64 -9.70 13.64
N TRP A 420 -2.50 -10.78 14.41
CA TRP A 420 -3.27 -12.00 14.24
C TRP A 420 -4.24 -12.21 15.39
N ASN A 421 -5.42 -12.74 15.09
CA ASN A 421 -6.39 -13.22 16.07
C ASN A 421 -6.73 -14.68 15.74
N LEU A 422 -6.87 -15.51 16.76
CA LEU A 422 -7.29 -16.90 16.59
C LEU A 422 -8.55 -17.14 17.41
N LYS A 423 -9.67 -17.35 16.74
CA LYS A 423 -10.92 -17.76 17.39
C LYS A 423 -10.90 -19.29 17.58
N SER A 424 -11.69 -19.76 18.53
CA SER A 424 -11.84 -21.20 18.76
C SER A 424 -12.29 -21.89 17.46
N ASP A 425 -11.57 -22.97 17.10
CA ASP A 425 -11.80 -23.79 15.91
C ASP A 425 -11.70 -23.03 14.55
N SER A 426 -11.02 -21.88 14.51
CA SER A 426 -10.74 -21.16 13.27
C SER A 426 -9.25 -21.18 12.91
N TYR A 427 -8.92 -20.88 11.65
CA TYR A 427 -7.57 -20.45 11.28
C TYR A 427 -7.29 -19.07 11.87
N PRO A 428 -6.01 -18.64 11.98
CA PRO A 428 -5.68 -17.27 12.31
C PRO A 428 -6.31 -16.31 11.30
N ASP A 429 -6.88 -15.22 11.79
CA ASP A 429 -7.44 -14.14 11.00
C ASP A 429 -6.68 -12.85 11.34
N LEU A 430 -6.70 -11.88 10.45
CA LEU A 430 -6.04 -10.60 10.68
C LEU A 430 -6.92 -9.71 11.58
N VAL A 431 -6.29 -8.98 12.49
CA VAL A 431 -6.98 -8.01 13.33
C VAL A 431 -7.39 -6.82 12.45
N ALA A 432 -8.69 -6.63 12.28
CA ALA A 432 -9.25 -5.44 11.63
C ALA A 432 -9.25 -4.25 12.61
N LEU A 433 -8.10 -3.60 12.78
CA LEU A 433 -8.02 -2.33 13.51
C LEU A 433 -8.44 -1.18 12.57
N ARG A 434 -9.64 -0.64 12.79
CA ARG A 434 -10.11 0.56 12.07
C ARG A 434 -9.58 1.80 12.77
N THR A 435 -8.98 2.74 12.04
CA THR A 435 -8.65 4.07 12.59
C THR A 435 -9.88 4.84 13.03
N ASP A 436 -11.03 4.58 12.41
CA ASP A 436 -12.27 5.34 12.63
C ASP A 436 -12.96 4.93 13.93
N ASN A 437 -12.61 3.77 14.49
CA ASN A 437 -12.96 3.42 15.88
C ASN A 437 -12.22 4.31 16.90
N ILE A 438 -11.42 5.28 16.45
CA ILE A 438 -10.77 6.30 17.27
C ILE A 438 -11.42 7.68 17.09
N LEU A 439 -12.26 7.93 16.07
CA LEU A 439 -12.86 9.26 15.84
C LEU A 439 -14.23 9.19 15.12
N GLU A 440 -15.32 9.20 15.89
CA GLU A 440 -16.55 9.90 15.49
C GLU A 440 -16.88 10.91 16.60
N GLU A 441 -16.51 12.19 16.41
CA GLU A 441 -17.19 13.27 17.11
C GLU A 441 -18.56 13.47 16.44
N PRO A 442 -19.68 13.48 17.17
CA PRO A 442 -20.97 13.78 16.58
C PRO A 442 -21.00 15.24 16.10
N ASN A 443 -21.42 15.43 14.85
CA ASN A 443 -21.78 16.72 14.26
C ASN A 443 -22.67 17.54 15.21
N ASN A 444 -22.14 18.62 15.77
CA ASN A 444 -22.95 19.67 16.40
C ASN A 444 -23.66 20.47 15.30
N GLY A 445 -24.92 20.12 15.05
CA GLY A 445 -25.84 20.98 14.31
C GLY A 445 -26.03 22.29 15.06
N ASP A 446 -25.68 23.38 14.41
CA ASP A 446 -25.92 24.73 14.89
C ASP A 446 -27.42 25.04 14.78
N GLY A 447 -28.11 25.05 15.92
CA GLY A 447 -29.54 25.34 16.04
C GLY A 447 -29.77 26.48 17.00
N GLY A 448 -29.75 27.71 16.49
CA GLY A 448 -30.08 28.90 17.26
C GLY A 448 -31.55 28.97 17.67
N GLY A 449 -31.78 29.11 18.99
CA GLY A 449 -32.68 30.11 19.57
C GLY A 449 -34.18 29.79 19.71
N GLY A 450 -34.61 29.54 20.96
CA GLY A 450 -35.80 30.21 21.53
C GLY A 450 -36.83 29.34 22.26
N GLY A 451 -36.95 29.50 23.59
CA GLY A 451 -38.25 29.53 24.29
C GLY A 451 -38.58 28.43 25.32
N ASP A 452 -38.32 28.74 26.59
CA ASP A 452 -39.04 28.39 27.84
C ASP A 452 -39.48 26.94 28.19
N GLY A 453 -39.12 26.53 29.42
CA GLY A 453 -39.97 25.63 30.23
C GLY A 453 -39.30 24.54 31.09
N GLY A 454 -38.53 24.95 32.11
CA GLY A 454 -38.29 24.27 33.40
C GLY A 454 -38.23 22.74 33.56
N GLY A 455 -37.08 22.24 34.01
CA GLY A 455 -37.00 21.01 34.82
C GLY A 455 -35.66 20.26 34.82
N GLY A 456 -34.79 20.54 35.81
CA GLY A 456 -33.94 19.52 36.44
C GLY A 456 -32.56 19.19 35.85
N THR A 457 -31.51 19.59 36.59
CA THR A 457 -30.15 19.03 36.71
C THR A 457 -29.06 19.42 35.68
N THR A 458 -28.04 20.13 36.20
CA THR A 458 -26.69 20.41 35.65
C THR A 458 -25.82 19.13 35.59
N PRO A 459 -24.58 19.17 35.04
CA PRO A 459 -24.09 19.57 33.71
C PRO A 459 -23.44 18.36 32.98
N THR A 460 -23.67 18.17 31.68
CA THR A 460 -22.94 17.15 30.89
C THR A 460 -21.55 17.66 30.52
N GLY A 461 -20.56 17.38 31.38
CA GLY A 461 -19.14 17.48 31.06
C GLY A 461 -18.69 16.40 30.07
N PRO A 462 -17.45 16.49 29.54
CA PRO A 462 -16.93 15.60 28.51
C PRO A 462 -16.75 14.18 29.07
N SER A 463 -17.19 13.16 28.33
CA SER A 463 -16.81 11.76 28.56
C SER A 463 -15.50 11.46 27.83
N PRO A 464 -14.46 10.96 28.52
CA PRO A 464 -13.17 10.63 27.92
C PRO A 464 -13.18 9.17 27.44
N ILE A 465 -12.75 8.87 26.21
CA ILE A 465 -12.59 7.47 25.77
C ILE A 465 -11.21 7.26 25.15
N ASN A 466 -10.27 6.81 26.01
CA ASN A 466 -9.05 6.11 25.63
C ASN A 466 -9.18 4.67 26.17
N ILE A 467 -9.51 3.69 25.34
CA ILE A 467 -9.59 2.27 25.75
C ILE A 467 -8.32 1.54 25.32
N LEU A 468 -7.66 0.86 26.25
CA LEU A 468 -6.55 -0.05 25.97
C LEU A 468 -7.05 -1.49 26.14
N LYS A 469 -6.73 -2.40 25.21
CA LYS A 469 -7.04 -3.83 25.32
C LYS A 469 -5.78 -4.61 25.69
N LEU A 470 -5.83 -5.39 26.77
CA LEU A 470 -4.77 -6.32 27.18
C LEU A 470 -5.28 -7.75 27.10
N ILE A 471 -4.46 -8.68 26.62
CA ILE A 471 -4.80 -10.10 26.48
C ILE A 471 -3.81 -10.92 27.30
N ASP A 472 -4.33 -11.80 28.16
CA ASP A 472 -3.52 -12.80 28.87
C ASP A 472 -4.05 -14.22 28.63
N LYS A 473 -3.38 -15.21 29.24
CA LYS A 473 -3.72 -16.64 29.10
C LYS A 473 -5.14 -17.01 29.55
N ASN A 474 -5.84 -16.12 30.24
CA ASN A 474 -7.18 -16.34 30.78
C ASN A 474 -8.27 -15.57 30.02
N GLY A 475 -7.92 -14.64 29.12
CA GLY A 475 -8.90 -13.92 28.29
C GLY A 475 -8.49 -12.52 27.87
N ILE A 476 -9.45 -11.81 27.25
CA ILE A 476 -9.33 -10.42 26.81
C ILE A 476 -9.84 -9.51 27.94
N TRP A 477 -9.04 -8.53 28.32
CA TRP A 477 -9.35 -7.51 29.32
C TRP A 477 -9.58 -6.17 28.60
N GLU A 478 -10.73 -5.55 28.84
CA GLU A 478 -11.02 -4.20 28.37
C GLU A 478 -10.70 -3.21 29.49
N ILE A 479 -9.73 -2.32 29.27
CA ILE A 479 -9.32 -1.31 30.25
C ILE A 479 -9.86 0.04 29.80
N CYS A 480 -10.84 0.55 30.55
CA CYS A 480 -11.32 1.93 30.41
C CYS A 480 -10.39 2.88 31.18
N ILE A 481 -9.72 3.79 30.46
CA ILE A 481 -9.00 4.89 31.10
C ILE A 481 -10.03 6.01 31.38
N ALA A 482 -10.61 5.99 32.58
CA ALA A 482 -11.45 7.10 33.02
C ALA A 482 -10.55 8.28 33.42
N SER A 483 -10.66 9.41 32.71
CA SER A 483 -10.17 10.69 33.22
C SER A 483 -11.20 11.20 34.23
N PRO A 484 -10.89 11.34 35.53
CA PRO A 484 -11.73 12.13 36.41
C PRO A 484 -11.61 13.59 35.99
N ASN A 485 -12.73 14.31 35.91
CA ASN A 485 -12.78 15.76 35.71
C ASN A 485 -12.27 16.54 36.95
N ASP A 486 -11.21 16.05 37.61
CA ASP A 486 -10.61 16.65 38.79
C ASP A 486 -9.19 17.15 38.46
N PRO A 487 -8.97 18.48 38.39
CA PRO A 487 -7.66 19.05 38.08
C PRO A 487 -6.57 18.77 39.11
N ASN A 488 -6.87 18.13 40.25
CA ASN A 488 -5.89 17.74 41.28
C ASN A 488 -5.45 16.27 41.21
N LEU A 489 -6.07 15.43 40.37
CA LEU A 489 -5.70 14.02 40.24
C LEU A 489 -4.57 13.84 39.22
N LYS A 490 -3.33 13.83 39.71
CA LYS A 490 -2.16 13.42 38.92
C LYS A 490 -2.30 11.94 38.54
N TYR A 491 -2.15 11.64 37.25
CA TYR A 491 -2.27 10.34 36.58
C TYR A 491 -1.58 9.18 37.31
N ASN A 492 -2.25 8.52 38.27
CA ASN A 492 -1.62 7.45 39.04
C ASN A 492 -2.41 6.14 39.11
N PHE A 493 -3.65 6.06 38.58
CA PHE A 493 -4.42 4.80 38.65
C PHE A 493 -5.28 4.50 37.43
N PHE A 494 -5.46 3.21 37.13
CA PHE A 494 -6.45 2.65 36.21
C PHE A 494 -7.62 2.05 36.99
N ARG A 495 -8.83 2.22 36.47
CA ARG A 495 -10.00 1.45 36.93
C ARG A 495 -10.18 0.26 35.99
N ILE A 496 -10.20 -0.95 36.53
CA ILE A 496 -10.56 -2.15 35.78
C ILE A 496 -12.01 -2.50 36.09
N ILE A 497 -12.79 -2.80 35.06
CA ILE A 497 -14.09 -3.45 35.19
C ILE A 497 -13.94 -4.86 34.64
N THR A 498 -14.14 -5.86 35.48
CA THR A 498 -14.09 -7.27 35.08
C THR A 498 -15.36 -7.65 34.31
N SER A 499 -15.31 -8.74 33.55
CA SER A 499 -16.46 -9.22 32.76
C SER A 499 -17.67 -9.65 33.61
N ASP A 500 -17.49 -9.87 34.91
CA ASP A 500 -18.55 -10.09 35.91
C ASP A 500 -18.99 -8.80 36.63
N GLY A 501 -18.49 -7.63 36.22
CA GLY A 501 -18.92 -6.31 36.70
C GLY A 501 -18.24 -5.81 37.97
N GLN A 502 -17.18 -6.47 38.47
CA GLN A 502 -16.42 -5.97 39.62
C GLN A 502 -15.49 -4.84 39.22
N ILE A 503 -15.31 -3.88 40.13
CA ILE A 503 -14.47 -2.70 39.92
C ILE A 503 -13.20 -2.85 40.76
N GLY A 504 -12.03 -2.87 40.10
CA GLY A 504 -10.71 -2.82 40.74
C GLY A 504 -9.95 -1.54 40.39
N CYS A 505 -9.00 -1.14 41.23
CA CYS A 505 -8.08 -0.03 40.92
C CYS A 505 -6.63 -0.56 40.83
N LEU A 506 -5.89 -0.17 39.80
CA LEU A 506 -4.46 -0.43 39.65
C LEU A 506 -3.69 0.88 39.72
N ASP A 507 -2.61 0.94 40.50
CA ASP A 507 -1.67 2.06 40.46
C ASP A 507 -0.56 1.81 39.44
N ILE A 508 -0.04 2.89 38.85
CA ILE A 508 1.21 2.87 38.08
C ILE A 508 2.37 3.21 39.01
N ILE A 509 3.36 2.32 39.08
CA ILE A 509 4.57 2.53 39.88
C ILE A 509 5.81 2.28 39.03
N LYS A 510 6.90 3.02 39.26
CA LYS A 510 8.16 2.68 38.59
C LYS A 510 8.64 1.32 39.07
N ILE A 511 9.28 0.57 38.17
CA ILE A 511 9.67 -0.81 38.47
C ILE A 511 10.71 -0.93 39.59
N ASP A 512 11.48 0.13 39.85
CA ASP A 512 12.46 0.24 40.94
C ASP A 512 11.82 0.59 42.30
N GLU A 513 10.56 1.00 42.31
CA GLU A 513 9.76 1.28 43.51
C GLU A 513 8.83 0.10 43.87
N LEU A 514 8.90 -1.02 43.13
CA LEU A 514 8.08 -2.21 43.33
C LEU A 514 8.57 -3.02 44.56
N ASP A 515 7.69 -3.23 45.53
CA ASP A 515 7.98 -3.85 46.83
C ASP A 515 8.06 -5.39 46.83
N GLY A 516 8.58 -5.96 45.74
CA GLY A 516 8.71 -7.41 45.56
C GLY A 516 7.41 -8.14 45.18
N SER A 517 6.34 -7.39 44.90
CA SER A 517 5.10 -7.92 44.32
C SER A 517 5.28 -8.26 42.83
N GLU A 518 4.81 -9.43 42.38
CA GLU A 518 4.83 -9.77 40.94
C GLU A 518 3.77 -8.96 40.18
N SER A 519 4.20 -8.10 39.24
CA SER A 519 3.31 -7.46 38.27
C SER A 519 3.29 -8.27 36.97
N PRO A 520 2.13 -8.80 36.54
CA PRO A 520 2.02 -9.56 35.29
C PRO A 520 2.24 -8.70 34.03
N PHE A 521 2.25 -7.38 34.16
CA PHE A 521 2.39 -6.44 33.05
C PHE A 521 3.54 -5.46 33.28
N ARG A 522 4.26 -5.12 32.21
CA ARG A 522 5.30 -4.07 32.19
C ARG A 522 4.95 -3.04 31.13
N ILE A 523 5.04 -1.77 31.47
CA ILE A 523 4.80 -0.65 30.56
C ILE A 523 6.15 0.01 30.27
N ILE A 524 6.59 -0.03 29.02
CA ILE A 524 7.85 0.58 28.59
C ILE A 524 7.53 1.90 27.88
N THR A 525 8.13 2.99 28.34
CA THR A 525 7.97 4.32 27.75
C THR A 525 9.35 4.96 27.51
N HIS A 526 9.40 6.05 26.75
CA HIS A 526 10.61 6.87 26.62
C HIS A 526 11.11 7.46 27.96
N LYS A 527 10.29 7.40 29.03
CA LYS A 527 10.63 7.87 30.39
C LYS A 527 11.04 6.76 31.36
N GLY A 528 11.03 5.50 30.94
CA GLY A 528 11.42 4.35 31.78
C GLY A 528 10.42 3.19 31.76
N ILE A 529 10.66 2.21 32.63
CA ILE A 529 9.87 0.98 32.78
C ILE A 529 9.00 1.09 34.03
N PHE A 530 7.71 0.82 33.88
CA PHE A 530 6.70 0.90 34.93
C PHE A 530 5.98 -0.44 35.07
N ALA A 531 5.38 -0.67 36.24
CA ALA A 531 4.61 -1.85 36.59
C ALA A 531 3.20 -1.43 37.07
N LEU A 532 2.25 -2.36 36.97
CA LEU A 532 0.88 -2.18 37.46
C LEU A 532 0.74 -2.89 38.80
N ARG A 533 0.31 -2.15 39.84
CA ARG A 533 0.08 -2.71 41.18
C ARG A 533 -1.39 -2.67 41.53
N THR A 534 -1.95 -3.77 42.01
CA THR A 534 -3.34 -3.81 42.51
C THR A 534 -3.47 -3.03 43.80
N VAL A 535 -4.43 -2.11 43.87
CA VAL A 535 -4.77 -1.39 45.11
C VAL A 535 -6.02 -2.04 45.68
N GLN A 536 -5.92 -2.60 46.90
CA GLN A 536 -7.09 -3.03 47.65
C GLN A 536 -7.92 -1.78 48.00
N VAL A 537 -9.04 -1.59 47.30
CA VAL A 537 -10.01 -0.55 47.66
C VAL A 537 -10.83 -1.10 48.83
N GLN A 538 -10.57 -0.63 50.05
CA GLN A 538 -11.50 -0.86 51.16
C GLN A 538 -12.72 0.05 50.98
N GLY A 539 -13.86 -0.58 50.69
CA GLY A 539 -15.22 -0.06 50.94
C GLY A 539 -15.62 1.21 50.24
#